data_AF-A0A5C1MFW2-F1
#
_entry.id   AF-A0A5C1MFW2-F1
#
_cell.length_a   1.000
_cell.length_b   1.000
_cell.length_c   1.000
_cell.angle_alpha   90.00
_cell.angle_beta   90.00
_cell.angle_gamma   90.00
#
_symmetry.space_group_name_H-M   'P 1'
#
loop_
_entity.id
_entity.type
_entity.pdbx_description
1 polymer ?
#
loop_
_entity_poly.entity_id
_entity_poly.type
_entity_poly.pdbx_seq_one_letter_code
_entity_poly.pdbx_strand_id
1 'polypeptide(L)'
;MPSIRTIIPKIWLAALVVLGLAGCGDKNSQSSFSADSGGAHVAATWLPGGHSSAATANISACAECHGSDYAGGTSKVACTQCHMGDQQHVHPLSWGDYTYSHHAAYVTASGIAACTNSSCHGKALAGVTGSGPSCSSCHLGGPMQIHPASIAVWKNVTSSNQSSHGVYALTNGTTTCANVVCHGANLEGVSGSGMSCQSCHTLNWQ
;
A
#
# COMPACT_ATOMS: atom_id res chain seq x y z
N MET A 1 16.72 71.12 15.35
CA MET A 1 16.53 69.88 16.11
C MET A 1 15.64 68.95 15.28
N PRO A 2 16.20 67.97 14.55
CA PRO A 2 15.41 67.12 13.65
C PRO A 2 14.66 66.04 14.43
N SER A 3 13.45 65.77 13.94
CA SER A 3 12.43 64.89 14.52
C SER A 3 12.88 63.43 14.64
N ILE A 4 13.06 62.96 15.88
CA ILE A 4 13.35 61.55 16.22
C ILE A 4 12.08 60.67 16.23
N ARG A 5 10.88 61.25 16.03
CA ARG A 5 9.61 60.58 16.36
C ARG A 5 9.03 59.65 15.28
N THR A 6 9.59 59.56 14.06
CA THR A 6 8.98 58.81 12.95
C THR A 6 9.71 57.53 12.53
N ILE A 7 10.85 57.19 13.13
CA ILE A 7 11.66 56.03 12.71
C ILE A 7 11.27 54.75 13.48
N ILE A 8 10.79 54.88 14.72
CA ILE A 8 10.48 53.74 15.60
C ILE A 8 9.38 52.80 15.03
N PRO A 9 8.24 53.24 14.45
CA PRO A 9 7.20 52.31 14.06
C PRO A 9 7.53 51.48 12.79
N LYS A 10 8.50 51.93 11.97
CA LYS A 10 8.87 51.22 10.73
C LYS A 10 9.80 50.03 10.97
N ILE A 11 10.64 50.09 12.01
CA ILE A 11 11.57 49.01 12.35
C ILE A 11 10.80 47.82 12.96
N TRP A 12 9.79 48.09 13.78
CA TRP A 12 8.95 47.04 14.38
C TRP A 12 8.10 46.29 13.36
N LEU A 13 7.60 46.97 12.32
CA LEU A 13 6.82 46.32 11.25
C LEU A 13 7.68 45.39 10.38
N ALA A 14 8.93 45.77 10.10
CA ALA A 14 9.87 44.93 9.35
C ALA A 14 10.32 43.70 10.16
N ALA A 15 10.54 43.86 11.48
CA ALA A 15 10.92 42.74 12.35
C ALA A 15 9.80 41.68 12.45
N LEU A 16 8.53 42.09 12.52
CA LEU A 16 7.39 41.18 12.54
C LEU A 16 7.22 40.39 11.21
N VAL A 17 7.56 40.99 10.07
CA VAL A 17 7.53 40.30 8.76
C VAL A 17 8.68 39.30 8.63
N VAL A 18 9.87 39.62 9.14
CA VAL A 18 11.03 38.70 9.13
C VAL A 18 10.83 37.51 10.08
N LEU A 19 10.18 37.71 11.23
CA LEU A 19 9.81 36.62 12.16
C LEU A 19 8.70 35.72 11.60
N GLY A 20 7.80 36.24 10.75
CA GLY A 20 6.78 35.45 10.06
C GLY A 20 7.32 34.56 8.93
N LEU A 21 8.52 34.84 8.41
CA LEU A 21 9.16 34.06 7.34
C LEU A 21 10.14 33.00 7.88
N ALA A 22 10.45 33.00 9.18
CA ALA A 22 11.32 32.01 9.81
C ALA A 22 10.64 30.66 10.11
N GLY A 23 9.37 30.49 9.68
CA GLY A 23 8.53 29.35 10.06
C GLY A 23 8.59 28.10 9.17
N CYS A 24 9.32 28.10 8.05
CA CYS A 24 9.39 26.93 7.18
C CYS A 24 10.78 26.29 7.24
N GLY A 25 11.05 25.57 8.32
CA GLY A 25 12.30 24.84 8.50
C GLY A 25 12.42 23.68 7.51
N ASP A 26 13.29 23.84 6.51
CA ASP A 26 13.93 22.70 5.83
C ASP A 26 14.77 21.89 6.82
N LYS A 27 15.22 20.72 6.39
CA LYS A 27 16.04 19.77 7.17
C LYS A 27 17.20 20.51 7.84
N ASN A 28 17.12 20.68 9.16
CA ASN A 28 18.16 21.35 9.93
C ASN A 28 19.33 20.39 10.14
N SER A 29 20.39 20.50 9.35
CA SER A 29 21.63 19.74 9.53
C SER A 29 22.38 20.06 10.83
N GLN A 30 21.93 21.07 11.58
CA GLN A 30 22.40 21.41 12.92
C GLN A 30 21.47 20.92 14.05
N SER A 31 20.37 20.22 13.72
CA SER A 31 19.54 19.55 14.73
C SER A 31 20.33 18.41 15.35
N SER A 32 20.54 18.45 16.67
CA SER A 32 21.08 17.32 17.43
C SER A 32 20.08 16.17 17.58
N PHE A 33 18.81 16.41 17.25
CA PHE A 33 17.78 15.39 17.21
C PHE A 33 17.86 14.65 15.87
N SER A 34 18.29 13.40 15.92
CA SER A 34 18.07 12.42 14.85
C SER A 34 17.10 11.36 15.37
N ALA A 35 16.02 11.16 14.63
CA ALA A 35 15.03 10.12 14.93
C ALA A 35 15.70 8.72 14.98
N ASP A 36 16.76 8.53 14.20
CA ASP A 36 17.52 7.28 14.14
C ASP A 36 18.49 7.10 15.32
N SER A 37 19.07 8.21 15.84
CA SER A 37 20.03 8.15 16.94
C SER A 37 19.39 8.21 18.33
N GLY A 38 18.17 8.73 18.43
CA GLY A 38 17.38 8.78 19.67
C GLY A 38 16.53 7.53 19.92
N GLY A 39 16.58 6.53 19.03
CA GLY A 39 15.80 5.30 19.14
C GLY A 39 14.34 5.42 18.73
N ALA A 40 13.89 6.58 18.21
CA ALA A 40 12.52 6.76 17.73
C ALA A 40 12.27 5.96 16.44
N HIS A 41 13.26 5.90 15.54
CA HIS A 41 13.27 5.05 14.36
C HIS A 41 14.48 4.10 14.43
N VAL A 42 14.25 2.79 14.58
CA VAL A 42 15.34 1.81 14.56
C VAL A 42 15.80 1.56 13.12
N ALA A 43 16.81 2.31 12.66
CA ALA A 43 17.15 2.47 11.23
C ALA A 43 17.28 1.18 10.40
N ALA A 44 17.79 0.08 10.98
CA ALA A 44 17.98 -1.17 10.25
C ALA A 44 16.67 -1.97 10.01
N THR A 45 15.62 -1.73 10.80
CA THR A 45 14.36 -2.51 10.77
C THR A 45 13.11 -1.65 10.69
N TRP A 46 13.27 -0.33 10.50
CA TRP A 46 12.17 0.61 10.52
C TRP A 46 11.16 0.33 9.40
N LEU A 47 11.54 0.28 8.14
CA LEU A 47 10.60 0.05 7.03
C LEU A 47 10.60 -1.41 6.53
N PRO A 48 9.42 -1.96 6.15
CA PRO A 48 8.08 -1.49 6.50
C PRO A 48 7.63 -1.94 7.92
N GLY A 49 8.17 -3.05 8.43
CA GLY A 49 7.62 -3.77 9.58
C GLY A 49 7.75 -3.08 10.94
N GLY A 50 8.89 -2.45 11.23
CA GLY A 50 9.07 -1.72 12.49
C GLY A 50 8.15 -0.48 12.59
N HIS A 51 7.97 0.21 11.47
CA HIS A 51 7.15 1.38 11.31
C HIS A 51 5.67 1.05 11.50
N SER A 52 5.16 0.01 10.80
CA SER A 52 3.76 -0.41 10.96
C SER A 52 3.46 -0.87 12.39
N SER A 53 4.39 -1.60 13.02
CA SER A 53 4.25 -2.04 14.41
C SER A 53 4.20 -0.85 15.38
N ALA A 54 5.09 0.14 15.22
CA ALA A 54 5.11 1.34 16.05
C ALA A 54 3.84 2.19 15.88
N ALA A 55 3.40 2.40 14.63
CA ALA A 55 2.18 3.15 14.33
C ALA A 55 0.92 2.46 14.90
N THR A 56 0.86 1.13 14.81
CA THR A 56 -0.24 0.34 15.39
C THR A 56 -0.26 0.43 16.91
N ALA A 57 0.92 0.46 17.56
CA ALA A 57 1.02 0.58 19.00
C ALA A 57 0.58 1.97 19.51
N ASN A 58 1.04 3.05 18.86
CA ASN A 58 0.65 4.40 19.24
C ASN A 58 0.89 5.43 18.12
N ILE A 59 -0.06 5.57 17.19
CA ILE A 59 0.01 6.57 16.12
C ILE A 59 0.00 8.02 16.64
N SER A 60 -0.53 8.29 17.83
CA SER A 60 -0.57 9.65 18.40
C SER A 60 0.83 10.15 18.78
N ALA A 61 1.75 9.25 19.15
CA ALA A 61 3.14 9.62 19.41
C ALA A 61 3.86 10.14 18.17
N CYS A 62 3.43 9.72 16.96
CA CYS A 62 4.03 10.19 15.72
C CYS A 62 3.69 11.65 15.41
N ALA A 63 2.55 12.16 15.92
CA ALA A 63 2.06 13.51 15.61
C ALA A 63 2.97 14.63 16.11
N GLU A 64 3.79 14.37 17.14
CA GLU A 64 4.77 15.32 17.67
C GLU A 64 5.75 15.79 16.57
N CYS A 65 6.17 14.87 15.71
CA CYS A 65 7.12 15.16 14.63
C CYS A 65 6.43 15.23 13.26
N HIS A 66 5.44 14.38 12.99
CA HIS A 66 4.79 14.27 11.69
C HIS A 66 3.59 15.22 11.53
N GLY A 67 3.25 16.00 12.56
CA GLY A 67 2.11 16.91 12.58
C GLY A 67 0.83 16.22 13.05
N SER A 68 -0.11 17.00 13.57
CA SER A 68 -1.42 16.51 14.05
C SER A 68 -2.29 15.89 12.95
N ASP A 69 -2.05 16.27 11.70
CA ASP A 69 -2.68 15.74 10.50
C ASP A 69 -1.81 14.69 9.77
N TYR A 70 -0.60 14.43 10.30
CA TYR A 70 0.39 13.55 9.70
C TYR A 70 0.82 13.96 8.27
N ALA A 71 0.66 15.24 7.92
CA ALA A 71 1.07 15.81 6.64
C ALA A 71 2.58 16.15 6.59
N GLY A 72 3.33 15.77 7.62
CA GLY A 72 4.79 15.84 7.67
C GLY A 72 5.35 16.80 8.69
N GLY A 73 4.56 17.71 9.28
CA GLY A 73 4.96 18.53 10.43
C GLY A 73 6.40 19.07 10.37
N THR A 74 7.18 18.78 11.42
CA THR A 74 8.60 19.10 11.54
C THR A 74 9.50 18.04 10.87
N SER A 75 9.04 16.78 10.74
CA SER A 75 9.80 15.70 10.10
C SER A 75 9.91 15.84 8.57
N LYS A 76 9.00 16.60 7.96
CA LYS A 76 8.78 16.72 6.51
C LYS A 76 8.45 15.41 5.81
N VAL A 77 8.02 14.39 6.56
CA VAL A 77 7.64 13.07 6.05
C VAL A 77 6.15 12.88 6.29
N ALA A 78 5.35 13.03 5.24
CA ALA A 78 3.91 12.77 5.30
C ALA A 78 3.62 11.28 5.20
N CYS A 79 2.57 10.78 5.87
CA CYS A 79 2.11 9.40 5.68
C CYS A 79 1.79 9.10 4.22
N THR A 80 1.32 10.10 3.48
CA THR A 80 0.95 10.01 2.06
C THR A 80 2.14 9.78 1.11
N GLN A 81 3.37 9.79 1.61
CA GLN A 81 4.54 9.38 0.81
C GLN A 81 4.54 7.89 0.49
N CYS A 82 3.93 7.05 1.33
CA CYS A 82 3.77 5.62 1.08
C CYS A 82 2.31 5.17 1.13
N HIS A 83 1.45 5.90 1.83
CA HIS A 83 0.04 5.58 1.93
C HIS A 83 -0.80 6.33 0.90
N MET A 84 -1.45 5.60 0.01
CA MET A 84 -2.21 6.23 -1.09
C MET A 84 -3.57 6.78 -0.67
N GLY A 85 -4.11 6.34 0.47
CA GLY A 85 -5.39 6.81 1.01
C GLY A 85 -5.21 7.76 2.19
N ASP A 86 -4.84 7.18 3.33
CA ASP A 86 -4.63 7.88 4.60
C ASP A 86 -3.62 7.09 5.47
N GLN A 87 -3.43 7.46 6.73
CA GLN A 87 -2.47 6.82 7.63
C GLN A 87 -2.72 5.30 7.86
N GLN A 88 -3.92 4.80 7.54
CA GLN A 88 -4.31 3.40 7.68
C GLN A 88 -4.35 2.67 6.33
N HIS A 89 -4.47 3.39 5.21
CA HIS A 89 -4.69 2.80 3.90
C HIS A 89 -3.51 3.02 2.95
N VAL A 90 -2.80 1.93 2.64
CA VAL A 90 -1.68 1.93 1.68
C VAL A 90 -2.13 1.96 0.21
N HIS A 91 -3.40 1.64 -0.05
CA HIS A 91 -4.05 1.74 -1.36
C HIS A 91 -5.07 2.89 -1.37
N PRO A 92 -5.57 3.33 -2.54
CA PRO A 92 -6.62 4.33 -2.62
C PRO A 92 -7.84 3.94 -1.77
N LEU A 93 -8.42 4.89 -1.05
CA LEU A 93 -9.59 4.66 -0.18
C LEU A 93 -10.77 4.05 -0.92
N SER A 94 -10.92 4.37 -2.20
CA SER A 94 -12.00 3.85 -3.06
C SER A 94 -11.94 2.34 -3.29
N TRP A 95 -10.82 1.68 -2.96
CA TRP A 95 -10.70 0.23 -3.10
C TRP A 95 -11.34 -0.53 -1.93
N GLY A 96 -11.40 0.08 -0.74
CA GLY A 96 -11.89 -0.56 0.49
C GLY A 96 -11.31 -1.97 0.71
N ASP A 97 -12.16 -2.87 1.20
CA ASP A 97 -11.80 -4.28 1.48
C ASP A 97 -11.51 -5.10 0.21
N TYR A 98 -11.86 -4.58 -0.97
CA TYR A 98 -11.76 -5.29 -2.25
C TYR A 98 -10.49 -4.91 -3.02
N THR A 99 -9.40 -4.63 -2.31
CA THR A 99 -8.09 -4.27 -2.90
C THR A 99 -7.65 -5.24 -4.02
N TYR A 100 -7.92 -6.53 -3.88
CA TYR A 100 -7.58 -7.56 -4.88
C TYR A 100 -8.35 -7.42 -6.20
N SER A 101 -9.58 -6.89 -6.19
CA SER A 101 -10.38 -6.73 -7.41
C SER A 101 -10.15 -5.39 -8.09
N HIS A 102 -9.78 -4.36 -7.32
CA HIS A 102 -9.58 -3.02 -7.84
C HIS A 102 -8.18 -2.78 -8.43
N HIS A 103 -7.16 -3.54 -8.02
CA HIS A 103 -5.80 -3.31 -8.54
C HIS A 103 -5.69 -3.54 -10.04
N ALA A 104 -6.49 -4.44 -10.63
CA ALA A 104 -6.37 -4.79 -12.05
C ALA A 104 -6.70 -3.59 -12.95
N ALA A 105 -7.78 -2.87 -12.61
CA ALA A 105 -8.16 -1.65 -13.32
C ALA A 105 -7.10 -0.56 -13.13
N TYR A 106 -6.55 -0.42 -11.92
CA TYR A 106 -5.51 0.56 -11.62
C TYR A 106 -4.22 0.27 -12.37
N VAL A 107 -3.73 -0.97 -12.36
CA VAL A 107 -2.51 -1.38 -13.07
C VAL A 107 -2.69 -1.20 -14.57
N THR A 108 -3.90 -1.45 -15.09
CA THR A 108 -4.22 -1.22 -16.51
C THR A 108 -4.14 0.28 -16.86
N ALA A 109 -4.64 1.16 -16.00
CA ALA A 109 -4.69 2.59 -16.23
C ALA A 109 -3.34 3.31 -15.96
N SER A 110 -2.64 2.89 -14.92
CA SER A 110 -1.52 3.62 -14.30
C SER A 110 -0.19 2.87 -14.37
N GLY A 111 -0.19 1.61 -14.83
CA GLY A 111 0.96 0.73 -14.77
C GLY A 111 1.33 0.29 -13.36
N ILE A 112 2.55 -0.25 -13.21
CA ILE A 112 3.05 -0.85 -11.96
C ILE A 112 4.07 0.01 -11.21
N ALA A 113 4.43 1.19 -11.73
CA ALA A 113 5.55 1.98 -11.22
C ALA A 113 5.39 2.36 -9.74
N ALA A 114 4.17 2.67 -9.30
CA ALA A 114 3.87 2.97 -7.89
C ALA A 114 4.07 1.76 -6.97
N CYS A 115 3.92 0.54 -7.51
CA CYS A 115 4.00 -0.71 -6.76
C CYS A 115 5.44 -1.23 -6.62
N THR A 116 6.31 -0.92 -7.59
CA THR A 116 7.70 -1.43 -7.69
C THR A 116 8.70 -0.75 -6.74
N ASN A 117 8.26 -0.33 -5.56
CA ASN A 117 9.15 0.21 -4.53
C ASN A 117 9.60 -0.90 -3.56
N SER A 118 10.72 -0.70 -2.86
CA SER A 118 11.29 -1.73 -1.97
C SER A 118 10.46 -2.03 -0.72
N SER A 119 9.49 -1.18 -0.39
CA SER A 119 8.75 -1.25 0.88
C SER A 119 7.38 -1.91 0.73
N CYS A 120 6.74 -1.85 -0.44
CA CYS A 120 5.39 -2.38 -0.67
C CYS A 120 5.42 -3.78 -1.30
N HIS A 121 5.56 -3.87 -2.63
CA HIS A 121 5.59 -5.15 -3.36
C HIS A 121 7.00 -5.56 -3.79
N GLY A 122 8.01 -4.71 -3.52
CA GLY A 122 9.39 -4.93 -3.90
C GLY A 122 9.68 -4.45 -5.33
N LYS A 123 10.94 -4.10 -5.59
CA LYS A 123 11.38 -3.63 -6.93
C LYS A 123 11.09 -4.64 -8.05
N ALA A 124 11.14 -5.93 -7.72
CA ALA A 124 10.85 -7.02 -8.65
C ALA A 124 9.43 -7.57 -8.52
N LEU A 125 8.55 -6.93 -7.73
CA LEU A 125 7.20 -7.43 -7.41
C LEU A 125 7.19 -8.85 -6.82
N ALA A 126 8.26 -9.21 -6.13
CA ALA A 126 8.45 -10.48 -5.45
C ALA A 126 7.82 -10.53 -4.05
N GLY A 127 7.16 -9.44 -3.64
CA GLY A 127 6.59 -9.26 -2.31
C GLY A 127 7.62 -8.74 -1.30
N VAL A 128 7.10 -8.20 -0.21
CA VAL A 128 7.88 -7.73 0.94
C VAL A 128 7.24 -8.29 2.21
N THR A 129 8.01 -9.04 2.99
CA THR A 129 7.53 -9.63 4.25
C THR A 129 6.96 -8.56 5.17
N GLY A 130 5.73 -8.77 5.64
CA GLY A 130 5.02 -7.82 6.50
C GLY A 130 4.46 -6.57 5.79
N SER A 131 4.47 -6.54 4.45
CA SER A 131 3.82 -5.50 3.66
C SER A 131 3.02 -6.11 2.50
N GLY A 132 3.47 -5.99 1.25
CA GLY A 132 2.72 -6.41 0.08
C GLY A 132 3.06 -7.82 -0.41
N PRO A 133 2.08 -8.55 -0.98
CA PRO A 133 2.31 -9.86 -1.60
C PRO A 133 3.13 -9.78 -2.90
N SER A 134 3.65 -10.92 -3.34
CA SER A 134 4.23 -11.06 -4.69
C SER A 134 3.14 -11.11 -5.75
N CYS A 135 3.43 -10.70 -6.99
CA CYS A 135 2.51 -10.93 -8.10
C CYS A 135 2.19 -12.43 -8.26
N SER A 136 3.20 -13.30 -8.13
CA SER A 136 3.07 -14.74 -8.30
C SER A 136 2.20 -15.43 -7.24
N SER A 137 1.89 -14.76 -6.12
CA SER A 137 0.97 -15.29 -5.11
C SER A 137 -0.48 -15.39 -5.61
N CYS A 138 -0.86 -14.56 -6.59
CA CYS A 138 -2.18 -14.59 -7.22
C CYS A 138 -2.09 -14.84 -8.74
N HIS A 139 -0.97 -14.51 -9.38
CA HIS A 139 -0.77 -14.62 -10.82
C HIS A 139 0.06 -15.85 -11.21
N LEU A 140 -0.60 -17.01 -11.22
CA LEU A 140 0.04 -18.32 -11.39
C LEU A 140 0.63 -18.55 -12.79
N GLY A 141 0.14 -17.86 -13.81
CA GLY A 141 0.65 -17.94 -15.19
C GLY A 141 1.57 -16.79 -15.59
N GLY A 142 1.98 -15.96 -14.63
CA GLY A 142 2.70 -14.70 -14.87
C GLY A 142 1.80 -13.47 -14.76
N PRO A 143 2.36 -12.24 -14.85
CA PRO A 143 1.72 -11.00 -14.35
C PRO A 143 0.32 -10.67 -14.89
N MET A 144 -0.06 -11.22 -16.05
CA MET A 144 -1.38 -11.00 -16.67
C MET A 144 -2.30 -12.23 -16.60
N GLN A 145 -1.86 -13.31 -15.94
CA GLN A 145 -2.55 -14.60 -15.89
C GLN A 145 -2.70 -15.07 -14.45
N ILE A 146 -3.92 -14.97 -13.94
CA ILE A 146 -4.27 -15.38 -12.57
C ILE A 146 -4.19 -16.92 -12.43
N HIS A 147 -4.48 -17.62 -13.52
CA HIS A 147 -4.41 -19.07 -13.58
C HIS A 147 -3.13 -19.55 -14.29
N PRO A 148 -2.71 -20.81 -14.07
CA PRO A 148 -1.59 -21.42 -14.79
C PRO A 148 -1.72 -21.29 -16.31
N ALA A 149 -0.62 -20.87 -16.95
CA ALA A 149 -0.56 -20.64 -18.39
C ALA A 149 -0.70 -21.91 -19.24
N SER A 150 -0.51 -23.10 -18.64
CA SER A 150 -0.67 -24.39 -19.31
C SER A 150 -2.12 -24.71 -19.72
N ILE A 151 -3.09 -23.93 -19.24
CA ILE A 151 -4.51 -24.12 -19.52
C ILE A 151 -5.00 -22.95 -20.38
N ALA A 152 -5.16 -23.22 -21.67
CA ALA A 152 -5.58 -22.23 -22.65
C ALA A 152 -7.06 -21.80 -22.48
N VAL A 153 -7.88 -22.64 -21.85
CA VAL A 153 -9.33 -22.41 -21.72
C VAL A 153 -9.82 -22.73 -20.32
N TRP A 154 -9.99 -21.69 -19.51
CA TRP A 154 -10.57 -21.79 -18.17
C TRP A 154 -12.11 -21.70 -18.17
N LYS A 155 -12.70 -21.08 -19.20
CA LYS A 155 -14.13 -20.72 -19.22
C LYS A 155 -14.94 -21.36 -20.36
N ASN A 156 -14.55 -22.56 -20.81
CA ASN A 156 -15.34 -23.29 -21.81
C ASN A 156 -15.34 -24.80 -21.52
N VAL A 157 -16.51 -25.28 -21.11
CA VAL A 157 -16.85 -26.70 -20.86
C VAL A 157 -17.49 -27.28 -22.10
N THR A 158 -16.73 -27.40 -23.18
CA THR A 158 -17.06 -28.44 -24.17
C THR A 158 -16.29 -29.68 -23.74
N SER A 159 -17.03 -30.78 -23.51
CA SER A 159 -16.59 -32.05 -22.90
C SER A 159 -15.46 -32.80 -23.61
N SER A 160 -14.82 -32.20 -24.61
CA SER A 160 -13.80 -32.82 -25.45
C SER A 160 -12.38 -32.28 -25.24
N ASN A 161 -12.17 -31.23 -24.43
CA ASN A 161 -10.84 -30.66 -24.27
C ASN A 161 -10.08 -31.21 -23.05
N GLN A 162 -9.01 -31.95 -23.31
CA GLN A 162 -8.10 -32.55 -22.32
C GLN A 162 -7.28 -31.49 -21.54
N SER A 163 -7.35 -30.21 -21.93
CA SER A 163 -6.72 -29.07 -21.23
C SER A 163 -7.77 -28.05 -20.74
N SER A 164 -8.76 -28.53 -20.00
CA SER A 164 -9.83 -27.71 -19.41
C SER A 164 -9.65 -27.52 -17.90
N HIS A 165 -10.33 -26.50 -17.34
CA HIS A 165 -10.40 -26.22 -15.90
C HIS A 165 -10.70 -27.48 -15.06
N GLY A 166 -11.68 -28.29 -15.47
CA GLY A 166 -12.07 -29.50 -14.73
C GLY A 166 -10.98 -30.56 -14.68
N VAL A 167 -10.29 -30.82 -15.80
CA VAL A 167 -9.17 -31.78 -15.83
C VAL A 167 -8.02 -31.30 -14.94
N TYR A 168 -7.73 -30.00 -14.96
CA TYR A 168 -6.70 -29.40 -14.11
C TYR A 168 -7.05 -29.56 -12.63
N ALA A 169 -8.27 -29.21 -12.23
CA ALA A 169 -8.74 -29.32 -10.85
C ALA A 169 -8.74 -30.78 -10.35
N LEU A 170 -9.13 -31.75 -11.19
CA LEU A 170 -9.08 -33.18 -10.86
C LEU A 170 -7.64 -33.69 -10.71
N THR A 171 -6.71 -33.19 -11.54
CA THR A 171 -5.32 -33.66 -11.56
C THR A 171 -4.49 -33.04 -10.43
N ASN A 172 -4.70 -31.76 -10.14
CA ASN A 172 -3.87 -30.99 -9.20
C ASN A 172 -4.57 -30.78 -7.84
N GLY A 173 -5.83 -31.20 -7.72
CA GLY A 173 -6.68 -30.87 -6.59
C GLY A 173 -7.11 -29.40 -6.58
N THR A 174 -7.91 -29.05 -5.58
CA THR A 174 -8.48 -27.69 -5.41
C THR A 174 -7.87 -26.92 -4.24
N THR A 175 -6.93 -27.51 -3.50
CA THR A 175 -6.34 -26.91 -2.29
C THR A 175 -5.72 -25.54 -2.55
N THR A 176 -5.03 -25.37 -3.68
CA THR A 176 -4.42 -24.08 -4.05
C THR A 176 -5.45 -23.05 -4.54
N CYS A 177 -6.61 -23.51 -5.01
CA CYS A 177 -7.73 -22.68 -5.42
C CYS A 177 -8.53 -22.17 -4.21
N ALA A 178 -8.59 -22.97 -3.14
CA ALA A 178 -9.32 -22.70 -1.90
C ALA A 178 -8.63 -21.63 -1.04
N ASN A 179 -8.62 -20.39 -1.53
CA ASN A 179 -8.06 -19.25 -0.82
C ASN A 179 -9.09 -18.12 -0.71
N VAL A 180 -9.03 -17.35 0.37
CA VAL A 180 -10.00 -16.29 0.70
C VAL A 180 -10.06 -15.13 -0.29
N VAL A 181 -9.10 -15.03 -1.21
CA VAL A 181 -8.98 -13.91 -2.17
C VAL A 181 -9.58 -14.25 -3.53
N CYS A 182 -9.42 -15.49 -3.99
CA CYS A 182 -9.85 -15.92 -5.32
C CYS A 182 -11.20 -16.65 -5.26
N HIS A 183 -11.22 -17.91 -4.80
CA HIS A 183 -12.42 -18.75 -4.83
C HIS A 183 -13.07 -18.95 -3.45
N GLY A 184 -12.52 -18.38 -2.39
CA GLY A 184 -12.95 -18.58 -1.01
C GLY A 184 -12.29 -19.82 -0.41
N ALA A 185 -12.10 -19.82 0.90
CA ALA A 185 -11.51 -20.97 1.62
C ALA A 185 -12.35 -22.26 1.48
N ASN A 186 -13.64 -22.10 1.21
CA ASN A 186 -14.62 -23.16 0.99
C ASN A 186 -15.06 -23.27 -0.47
N LEU A 187 -14.39 -22.57 -1.40
CA LEU A 187 -14.71 -22.58 -2.84
C LEU A 187 -16.11 -22.03 -3.18
N GLU A 188 -16.71 -21.23 -2.29
CA GLU A 188 -18.02 -20.60 -2.49
C GLU A 188 -17.96 -19.28 -3.28
N GLY A 189 -16.77 -18.89 -3.73
CA GLY A 189 -16.51 -17.67 -4.46
C GLY A 189 -16.20 -16.48 -3.55
N VAL A 190 -15.67 -15.43 -4.16
CA VAL A 190 -15.34 -14.17 -3.49
C VAL A 190 -15.94 -13.03 -4.31
N SER A 191 -16.72 -12.16 -3.66
CA SER A 191 -17.35 -11.03 -4.33
C SER A 191 -16.31 -10.14 -5.03
N GLY A 192 -16.54 -9.84 -6.31
CA GLY A 192 -15.62 -9.04 -7.13
C GLY A 192 -14.34 -9.76 -7.56
N SER A 193 -14.16 -11.05 -7.25
CA SER A 193 -12.98 -11.84 -7.63
C SER A 193 -13.40 -13.14 -8.32
N GLY A 194 -13.08 -14.31 -7.75
CA GLY A 194 -13.32 -15.61 -8.37
C GLY A 194 -14.73 -16.15 -8.12
N MET A 195 -15.21 -16.93 -9.09
CA MET A 195 -16.52 -17.58 -9.03
C MET A 195 -16.55 -18.75 -8.05
N SER A 196 -17.75 -19.03 -7.55
CA SER A 196 -18.05 -20.23 -6.76
C SER A 196 -17.97 -21.50 -7.60
N CYS A 197 -17.47 -22.60 -7.04
CA CYS A 197 -17.62 -23.92 -7.64
C CYS A 197 -19.11 -24.31 -7.78
N GLN A 198 -19.95 -23.85 -6.85
CA GLN A 198 -21.38 -24.17 -6.82
C GLN A 198 -22.16 -23.51 -7.96
N SER A 199 -21.60 -22.50 -8.65
CA SER A 199 -22.29 -21.90 -9.80
C SER A 199 -22.42 -22.84 -11.00
N CYS A 200 -21.61 -23.90 -11.04
CA CYS A 200 -21.64 -24.92 -12.09
C CYS A 200 -21.75 -26.35 -11.55
N HIS A 201 -21.26 -26.61 -10.34
CA HIS A 201 -21.32 -27.92 -9.68
C HIS A 201 -22.40 -27.95 -8.60
N THR A 202 -23.65 -28.08 -9.03
CA THR A 202 -24.83 -27.98 -8.14
C THR A 202 -25.14 -29.26 -7.35
N LEU A 203 -24.46 -30.36 -7.63
CA LEU A 203 -24.63 -31.66 -6.95
C LEU A 203 -23.24 -32.29 -6.74
N ASN A 204 -22.84 -32.52 -5.48
CA ASN A 204 -21.66 -33.29 -5.05
C ASN A 204 -20.33 -32.93 -5.76
N TRP A 205 -19.69 -31.84 -5.34
CA TRP A 205 -18.35 -31.45 -5.79
C TRP A 205 -17.21 -31.78 -4.80
N GLN A 206 -17.56 -32.19 -3.58
CA GLN A 206 -16.63 -32.67 -2.54
C GLN A 206 -16.27 -34.14 -2.79
#